data_AF-A0A482VK26-F1
#
_entry.id   AF-A0A482VK26-F1
#
_cell.length_a   1.000
_cell.length_b   1.000
_cell.length_c   1.000
_cell.angle_alpha   90.00
_cell.angle_beta   90.00
_cell.angle_gamma   90.00
#
_symmetry.space_group_name_H-M   'P 1'
#
loop_
_entity.id
_entity.type
_entity.pdbx_description
1 polymer ?
#
loop_
_entity_poly.entity_id
_entity_poly.type
_entity_poly.pdbx_seq_one_letter_code
_entity_poly.pdbx_strand_id
1 'polypeptide(L)'
;MTDCLEASQTPSPASNFKKCDRKSNDFNQCLMTAVQGAIKQLENPIPELGLPSLEPVRDPHLIVAPGSNIFHIEQNYENFDSYGFSTANVSKF
;
A
#
# COMPACT_ATOMS: atom_id res chain seq x y z
N MET A 1 0.25 -37.77 3.01
CA MET A 1 0.00 -36.69 2.03
C MET A 1 -1.39 -36.14 2.30
N THR A 2 -1.54 -35.44 3.41
CA THR A 2 -2.76 -34.72 3.79
C THR A 2 -2.32 -33.67 4.82
N ASP A 3 -3.00 -32.53 4.82
CA ASP A 3 -2.88 -31.41 5.77
C ASP A 3 -2.09 -30.18 5.29
N CYS A 4 -2.62 -29.55 4.23
CA CYS A 4 -2.59 -28.08 4.11
C CYS A 4 -3.99 -27.46 4.26
N LEU A 5 -5.00 -28.21 4.75
CA LEU A 5 -6.40 -27.77 4.69
C LEU A 5 -6.95 -27.07 5.94
N GLU A 6 -6.17 -26.90 7.01
CA GLU A 6 -6.68 -26.29 8.27
C GLU A 6 -5.83 -25.13 8.80
N ALA A 7 -5.37 -24.23 7.93
CA ALA A 7 -4.78 -22.96 8.36
C ALA A 7 -5.77 -21.77 8.31
N SER A 8 -7.09 -22.01 8.25
CA SER A 8 -8.09 -20.96 7.98
C SER A 8 -8.95 -20.49 9.16
N GLN A 9 -8.79 -21.02 10.39
CA GLN A 9 -9.68 -20.67 11.52
C GLN A 9 -8.98 -20.19 12.79
N THR A 10 -7.93 -19.39 12.65
CA THR A 10 -7.64 -18.35 13.66
C THR A 10 -7.93 -17.00 13.00
N PRO A 11 -8.73 -16.10 13.60
CA PRO A 11 -8.77 -14.72 13.15
C PRO A 11 -7.37 -14.17 13.39
N SER A 12 -6.52 -14.25 12.37
CA SER A 12 -5.34 -13.41 12.30
C SER A 12 -5.85 -11.97 12.47
N PRO A 13 -5.17 -11.10 13.22
CA PRO A 13 -5.48 -9.68 13.21
C PRO A 13 -5.27 -9.04 11.83
N ALA A 14 -4.97 -9.86 10.80
CA ALA A 14 -5.20 -9.60 9.39
C ALA A 14 -6.56 -8.93 9.18
N SER A 15 -6.52 -7.61 9.33
CA SER A 15 -7.12 -6.58 8.54
C SER A 15 -8.38 -7.00 7.79
N ASN A 16 -9.40 -6.15 7.89
CA ASN A 16 -10.60 -6.19 7.06
C ASN A 16 -10.28 -5.89 5.58
N PHE A 17 -9.11 -6.29 5.06
CA PHE A 17 -8.77 -6.29 3.65
C PHE A 17 -9.69 -7.26 2.92
N LYS A 18 -10.30 -6.74 1.87
CA LYS A 18 -11.17 -7.52 1.00
C LYS A 18 -10.35 -8.60 0.28
N LYS A 19 -10.84 -9.83 0.32
CA LYS A 19 -10.30 -10.96 -0.44
C LYS A 19 -11.00 -11.05 -1.80
N CYS A 20 -10.27 -11.48 -2.82
CA CYS A 20 -10.79 -11.66 -4.18
C CYS A 20 -10.48 -13.07 -4.68
N ASP A 21 -11.46 -13.70 -5.33
CA ASP A 21 -11.25 -15.00 -5.99
C ASP A 21 -10.59 -14.78 -7.35
N ARG A 22 -9.39 -15.34 -7.52
CA ARG A 22 -8.59 -15.29 -8.76
C ARG A 22 -9.27 -15.96 -9.95
N LYS A 23 -10.21 -16.87 -9.71
CA LYS A 23 -10.92 -17.60 -10.77
C LYS A 23 -12.22 -16.91 -11.18
N SER A 24 -12.64 -15.86 -10.47
CA SER A 24 -13.86 -15.15 -10.80
C SER A 24 -13.70 -14.31 -12.06
N ASN A 25 -14.77 -14.23 -12.86
CA ASN A 25 -14.81 -13.40 -14.07
C ASN A 25 -14.68 -11.89 -13.77
N ASP A 26 -14.91 -11.47 -12.53
CA ASP A 26 -14.81 -10.07 -12.07
C ASP A 26 -13.53 -9.79 -11.25
N PHE A 27 -12.52 -10.67 -11.31
CA PHE A 27 -11.32 -10.58 -10.47
C PHE A 27 -10.68 -9.19 -10.45
N ASN A 28 -10.50 -8.55 -11.61
CA ASN A 28 -9.88 -7.23 -11.70
C ASN A 28 -10.71 -6.15 -10.99
N GLN A 29 -12.03 -6.18 -11.12
CA GLN A 29 -12.92 -5.23 -10.44
C GLN A 29 -12.90 -5.44 -8.92
N CYS A 30 -12.86 -6.69 -8.48
CA CYS A 30 -12.69 -7.01 -7.07
C CYS A 30 -11.34 -6.47 -6.57
N LEU A 31 -10.26 -6.70 -7.31
CA LEU A 31 -8.90 -6.29 -6.93
C LEU A 31 -8.77 -4.77 -6.84
N MET A 32 -9.32 -4.03 -7.81
CA MET A 32 -9.45 -2.57 -7.75
C MET A 32 -10.10 -2.10 -6.45
N THR A 33 -11.25 -2.69 -6.11
CA THR A 33 -12.00 -2.37 -4.88
C THR A 33 -11.20 -2.73 -3.63
N ALA A 34 -10.54 -3.89 -3.64
CA ALA A 34 -9.78 -4.38 -2.49
C ALA A 34 -8.57 -3.50 -2.20
N VAL A 35 -7.78 -3.14 -3.22
CA VAL A 35 -6.62 -2.28 -3.05
C VAL A 35 -7.04 -0.86 -2.71
N GLN A 36 -8.09 -0.32 -3.31
CA GLN A 36 -8.63 0.99 -2.93
C GLN A 36 -9.02 1.04 -1.44
N GLY A 37 -9.65 -0.04 -0.94
CA GLY A 37 -9.98 -0.16 0.48
C GLY A 37 -8.76 -0.33 1.37
N ALA A 38 -7.74 -1.08 0.92
CA ALA A 38 -6.51 -1.28 1.66
C ALA A 38 -5.70 0.02 1.81
N ILE A 39 -5.56 0.81 0.73
CA ILE A 39 -4.89 2.12 0.76
C ILE A 39 -5.56 3.05 1.80
N LYS A 40 -6.90 3.09 1.83
CA LYS A 40 -7.63 3.90 2.82
C LYS A 40 -7.42 3.43 4.25
N GLN A 41 -7.36 2.11 4.49
CA GLN A 41 -7.10 1.57 5.82
C GLN A 41 -5.72 1.99 6.34
N LEU A 42 -4.75 2.20 5.44
CA LEU A 42 -3.40 2.67 5.77
C LEU A 42 -3.31 4.19 6.02
N GLU A 43 -4.42 4.91 6.14
CA GLU A 43 -4.42 6.23 6.79
C GLU A 43 -3.97 6.14 8.25
N ASN A 44 -4.14 4.97 8.87
CA ASN A 44 -3.61 4.64 10.19
C ASN A 44 -2.66 3.44 10.07
N PRO A 45 -1.64 3.33 10.94
CA PRO A 45 -0.79 2.15 10.95
C PRO A 45 -1.58 0.91 11.36
N ILE A 46 -1.13 -0.26 10.91
CA ILE A 46 -1.62 -1.59 11.33
C ILE A 46 -0.44 -2.33 11.98
N PRO A 47 -0.15 -2.10 13.27
CA PRO A 47 1.04 -2.59 13.94
C PRO A 47 1.15 -4.12 13.94
N GLU A 48 0.02 -4.83 14.01
CA GLU A 48 -0.03 -6.29 14.02
C GLU A 48 0.48 -6.91 12.72
N LEU A 49 0.45 -6.14 11.63
CA LEU A 49 0.98 -6.53 10.32
C LEU A 49 2.30 -5.83 9.98
N GLY A 50 2.83 -4.99 10.89
CA GLY A 50 4.01 -4.16 10.63
C GLY A 50 3.81 -3.14 9.50
N LEU A 51 2.56 -2.74 9.22
CA LEU A 51 2.26 -1.78 8.16
C LEU A 51 2.19 -0.36 8.75
N PRO A 52 3.01 0.59 8.28
CA PRO A 52 2.98 1.97 8.74
C PRO A 52 1.80 2.75 8.16
N SER A 53 1.58 3.96 8.67
CA SER A 53 0.68 4.93 8.03
C SER A 53 1.25 5.39 6.68
N LEU A 54 0.35 5.71 5.74
CA LEU A 54 0.65 6.43 4.51
C LEU A 54 0.39 7.95 4.63
N GLU A 55 0.04 8.44 5.82
CA GLU A 55 -0.20 9.86 6.11
C GLU A 55 0.45 10.29 7.43
N PRO A 56 1.58 11.03 7.40
CA PRO A 56 2.47 11.21 6.24
C PRO A 56 3.32 9.96 5.97
N VAL A 57 3.82 9.84 4.75
CA VAL A 57 5.04 9.08 4.46
C VAL A 57 6.24 9.98 4.76
N ARG A 58 7.05 9.58 5.72
CA ARG A 58 8.22 10.34 6.19
C ARG A 58 9.53 9.75 5.67
N ASP A 59 10.30 10.57 4.98
CA ASP A 59 11.66 10.28 4.55
C ASP A 59 12.64 11.17 5.34
N PRO A 60 13.47 10.60 6.25
CA PRO A 60 14.47 11.37 6.99
C PRO A 60 15.47 12.07 6.07
N HIS A 61 15.86 11.40 4.98
CA HIS A 61 16.75 11.93 3.96
C HIS A 61 16.23 11.51 2.58
N LEU A 62 15.83 12.47 1.76
CA LEU A 62 15.38 12.25 0.38
C LEU A 62 16.28 13.00 -0.59
N ILE A 63 16.95 12.27 -1.48
CA ILE A 63 17.78 12.83 -2.55
C ILE A 63 17.06 12.60 -3.87
N VAL A 64 16.66 13.70 -4.53
CA VAL A 64 16.15 13.64 -5.89
C VAL A 64 17.28 13.98 -6.84
N ALA A 65 17.72 12.96 -7.58
CA ALA A 65 18.78 13.09 -8.57
C ALA A 65 18.42 14.12 -9.65
N PRO A 66 19.42 14.78 -10.26
CA PRO A 66 19.18 15.72 -11.34
C PRO A 66 18.42 15.08 -12.52
N GLY A 67 17.54 15.87 -13.15
CA GLY A 67 16.87 15.46 -14.38
C GLY A 67 17.87 15.31 -15.54
N SER A 68 17.51 14.54 -16.55
CA SER A 68 18.36 14.21 -17.72
C SER A 68 18.66 15.39 -18.66
N ASN A 69 18.10 16.57 -18.40
CA ASN A 69 18.07 17.71 -19.32
C ASN A 69 18.71 18.95 -18.66
N ILE A 70 18.67 20.09 -19.36
CA ILE A 70 19.25 21.44 -19.07
C ILE A 70 19.27 21.97 -17.62
N PHE A 71 18.65 21.33 -16.64
CA PHE A 71 18.74 21.67 -15.22
C PHE A 71 19.32 20.50 -14.41
N HIS A 72 20.62 20.60 -14.10
CA HIS A 72 21.35 19.63 -13.27
C HIS A 72 21.36 20.04 -11.78
N ILE A 73 20.20 20.10 -11.16
CA ILE A 73 20.11 20.42 -9.72
C ILE A 73 19.79 19.13 -8.97
N GLU A 74 20.66 18.77 -8.04
CA GLU A 74 20.37 17.75 -7.03
C GLU A 74 19.56 18.41 -5.90
N GLN A 75 18.43 17.79 -5.56
CA GLN A 75 17.57 18.29 -4.49
C GLN A 75 17.74 17.37 -3.29
N ASN A 76 18.29 17.93 -2.21
CA ASN A 76 18.50 17.23 -0.95
C ASN A 76 17.48 17.74 0.07
N TYR A 77 16.61 16.85 0.55
CA TYR A 77 15.58 17.14 1.54
C TYR A 77 15.86 16.39 2.84
N GLU A 78 15.62 17.07 3.95
CA GLU A 78 15.77 16.55 5.30
C GLU A 78 14.40 16.52 5.99
N ASN A 79 14.08 15.40 6.63
CA ASN A 79 12.82 15.17 7.36
C ASN A 79 11.56 15.47 6.52
N PHE A 80 11.56 15.02 5.27
CA PHE A 80 10.51 15.26 4.29
C PHE A 80 9.25 14.46 4.62
N ASP A 81 8.12 15.17 4.78
CA ASP A 81 6.81 14.57 4.94
C ASP A 81 6.01 14.73 3.65
N SER A 82 5.49 13.61 3.15
CA SER A 82 4.63 13.56 1.97
C SER A 82 3.25 13.04 2.35
N TYR A 83 2.22 13.67 1.78
CA TYR A 83 0.82 13.46 2.14
C TYR A 83 -0.03 13.15 0.89
N GLY A 84 -1.20 12.58 1.10
CA GLY A 84 -2.22 12.31 0.07
C GLY A 84 -2.23 10.88 -0.48
N PHE A 85 -1.30 10.02 -0.06
CA PHE A 85 -1.24 8.61 -0.48
C PHE A 85 -2.48 7.81 -0.04
N SER A 86 -3.04 8.04 1.14
CA SER A 86 -4.26 7.34 1.60
C SER A 86 -5.51 7.72 0.79
N THR A 87 -5.44 8.85 0.08
CA THR A 87 -6.50 9.38 -0.78
C THR A 87 -6.33 9.00 -2.26
N ALA A 88 -5.29 8.22 -2.59
CA ALA A 88 -5.02 7.80 -3.97
C ALA A 88 -6.21 7.05 -4.59
N ASN A 89 -6.43 7.30 -5.88
CA ASN A 89 -7.47 6.62 -6.66
C ASN A 89 -6.86 5.46 -7.46
N VAL A 90 -7.37 4.25 -7.23
CA VAL A 90 -6.97 3.04 -7.96
C VAL A 90 -7.80 2.93 -9.24
N SER A 91 -7.16 3.14 -10.38
CA SER A 91 -7.84 3.21 -11.68
C SER A 91 -7.68 1.96 -12.56
N LYS A 92 -6.68 1.10 -12.31
CA LYS A 92 -6.41 -0.10 -13.13
C LYS A 92 -5.62 -1.19 -12.39
N PHE A 93 -5.84 -2.44 -12.79
CA PHE A 93 -5.00 -3.63 -12.52
C PHE A 93 -4.77 -4.42 -13.81
#